data_AF-G6YMC4-F1
#
_entry.id   AF-G6YMC4-F1
#
_cell.length_a   1.000
_cell.length_b   1.000
_cell.length_c   1.000
_cell.angle_alpha   90.00
_cell.angle_beta   90.00
_cell.angle_gamma   90.00
#
_symmetry.space_group_name_H-M   'P 1'
#
loop_
_entity.id
_entity.type
_entity.pdbx_description
1 polymer ?
#
loop_
_entity_poly.entity_id
_entity_poly.type
_entity_poly.pdbx_seq_one_letter_code
_entity_poly.pdbx_strand_id
1 'polypeptide(L)' 'MPHGHWKTTTFTGALRLTGMAAPFVYDGAMNGAVFLAYVE' A
#
# COMPACT_ATOMS: atom_id res chain seq x y z
N MET A 1 -29.40 -9.61 -2.98
CA MET A 1 -28.35 -8.72 -3.52
C MET A 1 -27.06 -9.06 -2.79
N PRO A 2 -26.07 -9.77 -3.38
CA PRO A 2 -24.81 -9.97 -2.68
C PRO A 2 -24.05 -8.66 -2.76
N HIS A 3 -24.10 -7.86 -1.69
CA HIS A 3 -23.14 -6.78 -1.52
C HIS A 3 -21.81 -7.43 -1.20
N GLY A 4 -21.05 -7.78 -2.24
CA GLY A 4 -19.69 -8.29 -2.09
C GLY A 4 -18.92 -7.35 -1.17
N HIS A 5 -18.31 -7.91 -0.13
CA HIS A 5 -17.42 -7.18 0.76
C HIS A 5 -16.26 -6.65 -0.10
N TRP A 6 -16.31 -5.38 -0.48
CA TRP A 6 -15.24 -4.74 -1.22
C TRP A 6 -13.99 -4.72 -0.33
N LYS A 7 -12.98 -5.49 -0.72
CA LYS A 7 -11.66 -5.47 -0.08
C LYS A 7 -10.81 -4.41 -0.77
N THR A 8 -10.28 -3.46 -0.01
CA THR A 8 -9.34 -2.46 -0.50
C THR A 8 -7.92 -2.99 -0.33
N THR A 9 -7.12 -2.92 -1.39
CA THR A 9 -5.67 -3.19 -1.35
C THR A 9 -4.93 -1.93 -1.77
N THR A 10 -3.98 -1.50 -0.96
CA THR A 10 -3.12 -0.33 -1.21
C THR A 10 -1.73 -0.78 -1.62
N PHE A 11 -1.21 -0.23 -2.72
CA PHE A 11 0.16 -0.40 -3.17
C PHE A 11 0.94 0.88 -2.95
N THR A 12 2.10 0.79 -2.29
CA THR A 12 3.02 1.92 -2.03
C THR A 12 4.40 1.58 -2.57
N GLY A 13 5.08 2.55 -3.17
CA GLY A 13 6.44 2.38 -3.66
C GLY A 13 7.14 3.72 -3.82
N ALA A 14 8.47 3.71 -3.68
CA ALA A 14 9.30 4.88 -3.92
C ALA A 14 9.70 4.92 -5.39
N LEU A 15 9.60 6.08 -6.03
CA LEU A 15 10.02 6.25 -7.41
C LEU A 15 11.34 7.02 -7.47
N ARG A 16 12.35 6.42 -8.10
CA ARG A 16 13.66 7.03 -8.37
C ARG A 16 13.83 7.23 -9.88
N LEU A 17 14.77 8.07 -10.28
CA LEU A 17 15.11 8.28 -11.70
C LEU A 17 15.52 6.97 -12.41
N THR A 18 16.04 6.01 -11.67
CA THR A 18 16.45 4.68 -12.16
C THR A 18 15.34 3.64 -12.10
N GLY A 19 14.13 3.99 -11.63
CA GLY A 19 13.00 3.09 -11.51
C GLY A 19 12.38 3.01 -10.10
N MET A 20 11.49 2.04 -9.92
CA MET A 20 10.79 1.79 -8.65
C MET A 20 11.73 1.17 -7.60
N ALA A 21 11.65 1.65 -6.38
CA ALA A 21 12.36 1.16 -5.21
C ALA A 21 11.38 0.96 -4.05
N ALA A 22 11.72 0.08 -3.10
CA ALA A 22 10.89 -0.22 -1.92
C ALA A 22 9.40 -0.43 -2.24
N PRO A 23 9.00 -1.50 -2.95
CA PRO A 23 7.59 -1.81 -3.18
C PRO A 23 6.95 -2.44 -1.93
N PHE A 24 5.71 -2.06 -1.63
CA PHE A 24 4.94 -2.55 -0.48
C PHE A 24 3.44 -2.68 -0.83
N VAL A 25 2.82 -3.76 -0.38
CA VAL A 25 1.39 -4.05 -0.60
C VAL A 25 0.72 -4.25 0.75
N TYR A 26 -0.42 -3.60 0.95
CA TYR A 26 -1.22 -3.71 2.16
C TYR A 26 -2.69 -3.95 1.85
N ASP A 27 -3.28 -4.94 2.51
CA ASP A 27 -4.70 -5.25 2.41
C ASP A 27 -5.52 -4.35 3.36
N GLY A 28 -5.64 -3.09 2.97
CA GLY A 28 -6.46 -2.10 3.65
C GLY A 28 -6.11 -0.69 3.20
N ALA A 29 -6.74 0.29 3.83
CA ALA A 29 -6.36 1.69 3.65
C ALA A 29 -5.02 1.97 4.34
N MET A 30 -4.18 2.78 3.70
CA MET A 30 -2.94 3.28 4.31
C MET A 30 -3.25 4.08 5.57
N ASN A 31 -2.47 3.89 6.63
CA ASN A 31 -2.51 4.72 7.83
C ASN A 31 -1.09 5.05 8.32
N GLY A 32 -0.96 5.87 9.36
CA GLY A 32 0.34 6.31 9.87
C GLY A 32 1.26 5.18 10.34
N ALA A 33 0.71 4.12 10.96
CA ALA A 33 1.50 2.98 11.42
C ALA A 33 1.99 2.12 10.24
N VAL A 34 1.13 1.88 9.25
CA VAL A 34 1.49 1.16 8.02
C VAL A 34 2.52 1.97 7.21
N PHE A 35 2.44 3.31 7.25
CA PHE A 35 3.41 4.18 6.58
C PHE A 35 4.75 4.22 7.31
N LEU A 36 4.75 4.21 8.64
CA LEU A 36 5.99 4.09 9.41
C LEU A 36 6.69 2.76 9.08
N ALA A 37 5.96 1.66 9.09
CA ALA A 37 6.49 0.34 8.70
C ALA A 37 6.97 0.27 7.23
N TYR A 38 6.53 1.19 6.38
CA TYR A 38 7.02 1.32 5.00
C TYR A 38 8.36 2.07 4.91
N VAL A 39 8.59 3.03 5.82
CA VAL A 39 9.77 3.91 5.82
C VAL A 39 10.91 3.35 6.70
N GLU A 40 10.59 2.55 7.72
CA GLU A 40 11.54 1.78 8.54
C GLU A 40 12.11 0.57 7.80
#